data_AF-A0A8X7Z8J3-F1
#
_entry.id   AF-A0A8X7Z8J3-F1
#
_cell.length_a   1.000
_cell.length_b   1.000
_cell.length_c   1.000
_cell.angle_alpha   90.00
_cell.angle_beta   90.00
_cell.angle_gamma   90.00
#
_symmetry.space_group_name_H-M   'P 1'
#
loop_
_entity.id
_entity.type
_entity.pdbx_description
1 polymer ?
#
loop_
_entity_poly.entity_id
_entity_poly.type
_entity_poly.pdbx_seq_one_letter_code
_entity_poly.pdbx_strand_id
1 'polypeptide(L)'
;MAKGLRKLRVEKCTLVGLSYGGIVGFKMAEMFPNLVDAMVITCSVVALTESITCAGLHRIGFSSWAHYLIPETVEGVKKLLDFAFYKLPWIPDFVYRDILEVSFVS
;
A
#
# COMPACT_ATOMS: atom_id res chain seq x y z
N MET A 1 -5.18 6.16 10.81
CA MET A 1 -5.78 7.15 9.88
C MET A 1 -7.03 7.82 10.42
N ALA A 2 -8.15 7.11 10.63
CA ALA A 2 -9.41 7.73 11.11
C ALA A 2 -9.27 8.62 12.37
N LYS A 3 -8.51 8.16 13.39
CA LYS A 3 -8.22 8.97 14.59
C LYS A 3 -7.48 10.28 14.28
N GLY A 4 -6.57 10.26 13.30
CA GLY A 4 -5.83 11.45 12.85
C GLY A 4 -6.75 12.44 12.14
N LEU A 5 -7.60 11.95 11.22
CA LEU A 5 -8.59 12.77 10.53
C LEU A 5 -9.56 13.47 11.51
N ARG A 6 -10.00 12.77 12.55
CA ARG A 6 -10.82 13.37 13.62
C ARG A 6 -10.09 14.45 14.41
N LYS A 7 -8.79 14.26 14.71
CA LYS A 7 -7.98 15.31 15.35
C LYS A 7 -7.87 16.57 14.48
N LEU A 8 -7.86 16.39 13.16
CA LEU A 8 -7.93 17.46 12.17
C LEU A 8 -9.35 18.00 11.94
N ARG A 9 -10.34 17.56 12.74
CA ARG A 9 -11.75 17.95 12.66
C ARG A 9 -12.41 17.62 11.32
N VAL A 10 -11.95 16.56 10.64
CA VAL A 10 -12.63 16.00 9.47
C VAL A 10 -13.80 15.15 9.95
N GLU A 11 -15.01 15.57 9.58
CA GLU A 11 -16.25 14.87 9.93
C GLU A 11 -16.60 13.76 8.93
N LYS A 12 -16.40 14.04 7.63
CA LYS A 12 -16.60 13.11 6.52
C LYS A 12 -15.51 13.28 5.47
N CYS A 13 -15.18 12.21 4.74
CA CYS A 13 -14.28 12.27 3.60
C CYS A 13 -14.68 11.30 2.47
N THR A 14 -14.27 11.63 1.26
CA THR A 14 -14.16 10.67 0.15
C THR A 14 -12.76 10.08 0.18
N LEU A 15 -12.67 8.75 0.24
CA LEU A 15 -11.40 8.05 0.29
C LEU A 15 -10.99 7.59 -1.11
N VAL A 16 -9.77 7.91 -1.53
CA VAL A 16 -9.18 7.37 -2.76
C VAL A 16 -8.03 6.45 -2.38
N GLY A 17 -8.17 5.16 -2.72
CA GLY A 17 -7.22 4.12 -2.35
C GLY A 17 -6.55 3.48 -3.56
N LEU A 18 -5.22 3.32 -3.50
CA LEU A 18 -4.44 2.57 -4.48
C LEU A 18 -3.73 1.42 -3.78
N SER A 19 -3.78 0.22 -4.36
CA SER A 19 -3.05 -0.95 -3.85
C SER A 19 -3.33 -1.18 -2.36
N TYR A 20 -2.30 -1.28 -1.51
CA TYR A 20 -2.46 -1.42 -0.06
C TYR A 20 -3.37 -0.34 0.57
N GLY A 21 -3.33 0.89 0.05
CA GLY A 21 -4.21 1.97 0.50
C GLY A 21 -5.70 1.69 0.25
N GLY A 22 -6.03 0.90 -0.78
CA GLY A 22 -7.40 0.43 -1.01
C GLY A 22 -7.87 -0.57 0.04
N ILE A 23 -7.03 -1.52 0.43
CA ILE A 23 -7.32 -2.49 1.51
C ILE A 23 -7.54 -1.76 2.84
N VAL A 24 -6.63 -0.85 3.19
CA VAL A 24 -6.76 -0.02 4.41
C VAL A 24 -8.00 0.87 4.33
N GLY A 25 -8.30 1.41 3.14
CA GLY A 25 -9.47 2.21 2.86
C GLY A 25 -10.78 1.47 3.11
N PHE A 26 -10.91 0.24 2.57
CA PHE A 26 -12.06 -0.62 2.84
C PHE A 26 -12.23 -0.89 4.32
N LYS A 27 -11.15 -1.25 5.03
CA LYS A 27 -11.23 -1.52 6.46
C LYS A 27 -11.62 -0.27 7.26
N MET A 28 -11.16 0.91 6.84
CA MET A 28 -11.55 2.18 7.43
C MET A 28 -13.03 2.50 7.18
N ALA A 29 -13.55 2.26 5.98
CA ALA A 29 -14.96 2.46 5.66
C ALA A 29 -15.86 1.50 6.45
N GLU A 30 -15.45 0.23 6.60
CA GLU A 30 -16.17 -0.76 7.41
C GLU A 30 -16.22 -0.37 8.90
N MET A 31 -15.10 0.05 9.48
CA MET A 31 -15.03 0.39 10.91
C MET A 31 -15.59 1.78 11.24
N PHE A 32 -15.59 2.72 10.29
CA PHE A 32 -15.99 4.11 10.49
C PHE A 32 -16.94 4.58 9.38
N PRO A 33 -18.14 3.97 9.24
CA PRO A 33 -19.06 4.27 8.14
C PRO A 33 -19.55 5.72 8.15
N ASN A 34 -19.59 6.36 9.31
CA ASN A 34 -19.99 7.78 9.42
C ASN A 34 -18.89 8.75 8.96
N LEU A 35 -17.65 8.28 8.81
CA LEU A 35 -16.50 9.09 8.40
C LEU A 35 -16.21 8.98 6.90
N VAL A 36 -16.45 7.82 6.27
CA VAL A 36 -16.18 7.60 4.85
C VAL A 36 -17.50 7.67 4.07
N ASP A 37 -17.70 8.76 3.34
CA ASP A 37 -18.95 9.03 2.61
C ASP A 37 -18.97 8.33 1.23
N ALA A 38 -17.81 8.26 0.59
CA ALA A 38 -17.61 7.58 -0.68
C ALA A 38 -16.18 7.02 -0.77
N MET A 39 -15.99 6.03 -1.64
CA MET A 39 -14.67 5.45 -1.87
C MET A 39 -14.42 5.11 -3.34
N VAL A 40 -13.25 5.47 -3.84
CA VAL A 40 -12.73 5.07 -5.15
C VAL A 40 -11.47 4.25 -4.92
N ILE A 41 -11.42 3.04 -5.47
CA ILE A 41 -10.27 2.16 -5.32
C ILE A 41 -9.75 1.66 -6.66
N THR A 42 -8.43 1.54 -6.78
CA THR A 42 -7.76 0.99 -7.96
C THR A 42 -6.64 0.04 -7.56
N CYS A 43 -6.36 -0.95 -8.40
CA CYS A 43 -5.28 -1.93 -8.23
C CYS A 43 -5.23 -2.59 -6.83
N SER A 44 -6.39 -2.81 -6.20
CA SER A 44 -6.52 -3.30 -4.83
C SER A 44 -7.50 -4.47 -4.76
N VAL A 45 -7.33 -5.33 -3.75
CA VAL A 45 -8.36 -6.27 -3.32
C VAL A 45 -9.21 -5.66 -2.20
N VAL A 46 -10.41 -6.21 -1.97
CA VAL A 46 -11.33 -5.74 -0.92
C VAL A 46 -10.79 -6.09 0.47
N ALA A 47 -10.22 -7.28 0.61
CA ALA A 47 -9.55 -7.73 1.82
C ALA A 47 -8.42 -8.71 1.47
N LEU A 48 -7.37 -8.71 2.28
CA LEU A 48 -6.32 -9.73 2.24
C LEU A 48 -6.75 -10.91 3.10
N THR A 49 -7.36 -11.92 2.48
CA THR A 49 -7.61 -13.20 3.16
C THR A 49 -6.29 -13.96 3.32
N GLU A 50 -6.30 -15.00 4.17
CA GLU A 50 -5.15 -15.91 4.31
C GLU A 50 -4.79 -16.56 2.98
N SER A 51 -5.79 -17.04 2.22
CA SER A 51 -5.56 -17.65 0.90
C SER A 51 -4.94 -16.69 -0.11
N ILE A 52 -5.43 -15.45 -0.19
CA ILE A 52 -4.86 -14.40 -1.06
C ILE A 52 -3.44 -14.05 -0.61
N THR A 53 -3.22 -13.95 0.71
CA THR A 53 -1.92 -13.67 1.30
C THR A 53 -0.90 -14.74 0.96
N CYS A 54 -1.20 -16.01 1.23
CA CYS A 54 -0.31 -17.13 0.95
C CYS A 54 -0.02 -17.25 -0.55
N ALA A 55 -1.04 -17.18 -1.41
CA ALA A 55 -0.84 -17.27 -2.86
C ALA A 55 -0.02 -16.09 -3.41
N GLY A 56 -0.30 -14.87 -2.94
CA GLY A 56 0.40 -13.66 -3.34
C GLY A 56 1.87 -13.70 -2.93
N LEU A 57 2.14 -13.91 -1.65
CA LEU A 57 3.50 -13.98 -1.08
C LEU A 57 4.34 -15.10 -1.70
N HIS A 58 3.75 -16.28 -1.91
CA HIS A 58 4.42 -17.38 -2.61
C HIS A 58 4.80 -17.00 -4.04
N ARG A 59 3.89 -16.33 -4.77
CA ARG A 59 4.15 -15.88 -6.15
C ARG A 59 5.31 -14.88 -6.24
N ILE A 60 5.44 -13.99 -5.27
CA ILE A 60 6.47 -12.94 -5.29
C ILE A 60 7.75 -13.32 -4.52
N GLY A 61 7.74 -14.46 -3.81
CA GLY A 61 8.90 -14.98 -3.08
C GLY A 61 9.22 -14.25 -1.77
N PHE A 62 8.20 -13.71 -1.08
CA PHE A 62 8.36 -13.02 0.21
C PHE A 62 7.68 -13.80 1.34
N SER A 63 8.21 -13.71 2.56
CA SER A 63 7.64 -14.36 3.75
C SER A 63 6.52 -13.55 4.41
N SER A 64 6.46 -12.24 4.17
CA SER A 64 5.43 -11.36 4.72
C SER A 64 5.18 -10.15 3.81
N TRP A 65 3.96 -9.59 3.89
CA TRP A 65 3.63 -8.35 3.18
C TRP A 65 4.46 -7.17 3.68
N ALA A 66 4.86 -7.15 4.96
CA ALA A 66 5.70 -6.09 5.51
C ALA A 66 7.08 -6.06 4.82
N HIS A 67 7.74 -7.21 4.64
CA HIS A 67 9.03 -7.27 3.95
C HIS A 67 8.95 -6.88 2.47
N TYR A 68 7.79 -7.04 1.83
CA TYR A 68 7.57 -6.61 0.45
C TYR A 68 7.21 -5.12 0.34
N LEU A 69 6.21 -4.68 1.11
CA LEU A 69 5.65 -3.32 1.03
C LEU A 69 6.54 -2.26 1.70
N ILE A 70 7.43 -2.67 2.60
CA ILE A 70 8.35 -1.81 3.33
C ILE A 70 9.77 -2.35 3.08
N PRO A 71 10.32 -2.13 1.88
CA PRO A 71 11.63 -2.67 1.53
C PRO A 71 12.72 -1.96 2.33
N GLU A 72 13.62 -2.70 2.98
CA GLU A 72 14.74 -2.13 3.78
C GLU A 72 16.05 -2.03 2.99
N THR A 73 16.06 -2.48 1.74
CA THR A 73 17.23 -2.50 0.85
C THR A 73 16.88 -2.02 -0.55
N VAL A 74 17.88 -1.56 -1.31
CA VAL A 74 17.71 -1.11 -2.71
C VAL A 74 17.17 -2.24 -3.58
N GLU A 75 17.66 -3.47 -3.35
CA GLU A 75 17.18 -4.68 -4.02
C GLU A 75 15.73 -4.99 -3.68
N GLY A 76 15.30 -4.69 -2.45
CA GLY A 76 13.91 -4.74 -2.04
C GLY A 76 13.05 -3.76 -2.83
N VAL A 77 13.51 -2.51 -3.00
CA VAL A 77 12.80 -1.50 -3.82
C VAL A 77 12.71 -1.95 -5.28
N LYS A 78 13.80 -2.49 -5.84
CA LYS A 78 13.81 -3.05 -7.22
C LYS A 78 12.74 -4.12 -7.38
N LYS A 79 12.67 -5.08 -6.46
CA LYS A 79 11.65 -6.15 -6.47
C LYS A 79 10.23 -5.60 -6.29
N LEU A 80 10.03 -4.66 -5.38
CA LEU A 80 8.73 -4.00 -5.17
C LEU A 80 8.22 -3.40 -6.48
N LEU A 81 9.06 -2.65 -7.19
CA LEU A 81 8.68 -2.01 -8.45
C LEU A 81 8.49 -3.02 -9.58
N ASP A 82 9.32 -4.05 -9.66
CA ASP A 82 9.19 -5.10 -10.68
C ASP A 82 7.84 -5.84 -10.57
N PHE A 83 7.36 -6.10 -9.36
CA PHE A 83 6.05 -6.71 -9.14
C PHE A 83 4.88 -5.72 -9.22
N ALA A 84 5.09 -4.44 -8.89
CA ALA A 84 4.05 -3.43 -8.94
C ALA A 84 3.70 -3.00 -10.37
N PHE A 85 4.65 -3.09 -11.31
CA PHE A 85 4.47 -2.64 -12.69
C PHE A 85 4.48 -3.83 -13.66
N TYR A 86 3.47 -3.91 -14.54
CA TYR A 86 3.47 -4.93 -15.61
C TYR A 86 4.68 -4.79 -16.56
N LYS A 87 5.12 -3.54 -16.82
CA LYS A 87 6.32 -3.19 -17.58
C LYS A 87 6.97 -1.97 -16.94
N LEU A 88 7.94 -2.20 -16.07
CA LEU A 88 8.72 -1.12 -15.46
C LEU A 88 9.62 -0.49 -16.54
N PRO A 89 9.58 0.83 -16.76
CA PRO A 89 10.55 1.49 -17.63
C PRO A 89 11.96 1.36 -17.05
N TRP A 90 12.98 1.63 -17.85
CA TRP A 90 14.33 1.73 -17.31
C TRP A 90 14.42 2.90 -16.32
N ILE A 91 14.96 2.62 -15.14
CA ILE A 91 15.13 3.59 -14.06
C ILE A 91 16.61 3.58 -13.65
N PRO A 92 17.26 4.76 -13.52
CA PRO A 92 18.62 4.86 -13.02
C PRO A 92 18.78 4.31 -11.59
N ASP A 93 19.93 3.72 -11.27
CA ASP A 93 20.17 3.10 -9.96
C ASP A 93 20.02 4.06 -8.77
N PHE A 94 20.27 5.36 -8.95
CA PHE A 94 20.14 6.34 -7.87
C PHE A 94 18.68 6.52 -7.43
N VAL A 95 17.71 6.39 -8.33
CA VAL A 95 16.29 6.56 -8.01
C VAL A 95 15.81 5.51 -7.02
N TYR A 96 16.30 4.26 -7.12
CA TYR A 96 15.95 3.22 -6.15
C TYR A 96 16.51 3.51 -4.76
N ARG A 97 17.69 4.16 -4.67
CA ARG A 97 18.25 4.64 -3.40
C ARG A 97 17.41 5.78 -2.83
N ASP A 98 17.05 6.75 -3.66
CA ASP A 98 16.25 7.89 -3.24
C ASP A 98 14.87 7.43 -2.70
N ILE A 99 14.23 6.46 -3.37
CA ILE A 99 12.96 5.87 -2.90
C ILE A 99 13.15 5.21 -1.52
N LEU A 100 14.26 4.48 -1.33
CA LEU A 100 14.55 3.83 -0.06
C LEU A 100 14.74 4.88 1.05
N GLU A 101 15.56 5.90 0.82
CA GLU A 101 15.84 6.95 1.80
C GLU A 101 14.57 7.71 2.20
N VAL A 102 13.75 8.13 1.24
CA VAL A 102 12.51 8.88 1.52
C VAL A 102 11.48 8.03 2.27
N SER A 103 11.51 6.70 2.11
CA SER A 103 10.58 5.79 2.79
C SER A 103 10.87 5.64 4.30
N PHE A 104 12.08 5.93 4.76
CA PHE A 104 12.49 5.76 6.18
C PHE A 104 12.90 7.03 6.90
N VAL A 105 12.97 8.18 6.22
CA VAL A 105 13.13 9.48 6.87
C VAL A 105 11.73 10.02 7.21
N SER A 106 11.31 9.78 8.46
CA SER A 106 10.15 10.42 9.12
C SER A 106 10.58 11.08 10.41
#